data_AF-A0A5D2C5Y8-F1
#
_entry.id   AF-A0A5D2C5Y8-F1
#
_cell.length_a   1.000
_cell.length_b   1.000
_cell.length_c   1.000
_cell.angle_alpha   90.00
_cell.angle_beta   90.00
_cell.angle_gamma   90.00
#
_symmetry.space_group_name_H-M   'P 1'
#
loop_
_entity.id
_entity.type
_entity.pdbx_description
1 polymer ?
#
loop_
_entity_poly.entity_id
_entity_poly.type
_entity_poly.pdbx_seq_one_letter_code
_entity_poly.pdbx_strand_id
1 'polypeptide(L)'
;MAKKVASRRELLERWSGIEEEEEETDDIDPSMRRRLHKRKEEWFADAFSVLISLPKENHIWCGSWDIMGPLLETFYNYFKDDRNDSPLRLLWKRISEEMRHCIQCVSQHHQAQEMYSTEYELCTIGPLLDVLRSLDEERVTQHLREINERLVRQEYDPVCDNAEVVNLMYEV
;
A
#
# COMPACT_ATOMS: atom_id res chain seq x y z
N MET A 1 -15.04 11.26 21.80
CA MET A 1 -13.89 12.17 21.64
C MET A 1 -13.38 11.97 20.22
N ALA A 2 -13.34 13.01 19.39
CA ALA A 2 -12.72 12.90 18.07
C ALA A 2 -11.23 12.64 18.29
N LYS A 3 -10.72 11.47 17.88
CA LYS A 3 -9.28 11.19 17.87
C LYS A 3 -8.64 12.28 17.02
N LYS A 4 -7.66 12.99 17.57
CA LYS A 4 -6.85 13.95 16.81
C LYS A 4 -6.15 13.14 15.71
N VAL A 5 -6.43 13.45 14.45
CA VAL A 5 -5.74 12.81 13.31
C VAL A 5 -4.27 13.22 13.39
N ALA A 6 -3.38 12.23 13.41
CA ALA A 6 -1.94 12.47 13.43
C ALA A 6 -1.53 13.26 12.19
N SER A 7 -0.58 14.19 12.34
CA SER A 7 -0.04 14.89 11.17
C SER A 7 0.93 13.99 10.40
N ARG A 8 1.09 14.20 9.08
CA ARG A 8 2.11 13.49 8.29
C ARG A 8 3.50 13.57 8.91
N ARG A 9 3.92 14.76 9.33
CA ARG A 9 5.21 14.99 9.99
C ARG A 9 5.37 14.16 11.27
N GLU A 10 4.33 14.11 12.09
CA GLU A 10 4.32 13.32 13.33
C GLU A 10 4.41 11.82 13.05
N LEU A 11 3.74 11.31 12.01
CA LEU A 11 3.88 9.92 11.59
C LEU A 11 5.31 9.61 11.15
N LEU A 12 5.93 10.44 10.32
CA LEU A 12 7.30 10.22 9.86
C LEU A 12 8.30 10.25 11.02
N GLU A 13 8.22 11.25 11.90
CA GLU A 13 9.07 11.34 13.10
C GLU A 13 8.91 10.10 13.99
N ARG A 14 7.68 9.58 14.16
CA ARG A 14 7.42 8.36 14.92
C ARG A 14 7.98 7.12 14.24
N TRP A 15 7.92 7.03 12.90
CA TRP A 15 8.42 5.90 12.13
C TRP A 15 9.94 5.81 12.18
N SER A 16 10.65 6.93 11.94
CA SER A 16 12.12 6.95 12.04
C SER A 16 12.60 6.49 13.43
N GLY A 17 11.94 6.94 14.50
CA GLY A 17 12.27 6.48 15.86
C GLY A 17 11.78 5.06 16.19
N ILE A 18 11.05 4.37 15.31
CA ILE A 18 10.77 2.93 15.39
C ILE A 18 11.89 2.17 14.68
N GLU A 19 12.30 2.61 13.49
CA GLU A 19 13.39 2.01 12.71
C GLU A 19 14.71 2.05 13.48
N GLU A 20 15.07 3.20 14.07
CA GLU A 20 16.26 3.32 14.93
C GLU A 20 16.22 2.36 16.13
N GLU A 21 15.04 2.16 16.75
CA GLU A 21 14.89 1.20 17.85
C GLU A 21 14.99 -0.25 17.34
N GLU A 22 14.49 -0.55 16.14
CA GLU A 22 14.54 -1.88 15.54
C GLU A 22 15.98 -2.31 15.22
N GLU A 23 16.81 -1.41 14.70
CA GLU A 23 18.25 -1.62 14.43
C GLU A 23 19.08 -1.85 15.71
N GLU A 24 18.72 -1.19 16.82
CA GLU A 24 19.42 -1.33 18.11
C GLU A 24 19.01 -2.59 18.91
N THR A 25 17.92 -3.27 18.51
CA THR A 25 17.27 -4.34 19.30
C THR A 25 17.68 -5.76 18.89
N ASP A 26 18.76 -5.93 18.12
CA ASP A 26 19.26 -7.26 17.70
C ASP A 26 19.65 -8.19 18.88
N ASP A 27 19.69 -7.69 20.13
CA ASP A 27 19.99 -8.46 21.35
C ASP A 27 18.84 -8.47 22.41
N ILE A 28 17.89 -9.38 22.20
CA ILE A 28 17.17 -10.22 23.22
C ILE A 28 16.58 -9.53 24.48
N ASP A 29 15.67 -8.56 24.36
CA ASP A 29 14.66 -8.31 25.42
C ASP A 29 13.21 -8.46 24.90
N PRO A 30 12.46 -9.51 25.34
CA PRO A 30 11.04 -9.67 25.05
C PRO A 30 10.16 -8.47 25.48
N SER A 31 10.61 -7.66 26.43
CA SER A 31 9.89 -6.44 26.83
C SER A 31 10.04 -5.33 25.78
N MET A 32 11.24 -5.12 25.24
CA MET A 32 11.51 -4.19 24.15
C MET A 32 10.76 -4.58 22.88
N ARG A 33 10.79 -5.86 22.49
CA ARG A 33 10.04 -6.34 21.32
C ARG A 33 8.53 -6.08 21.41
N ARG A 34 7.94 -6.27 22.60
CA ARG A 34 6.52 -5.97 22.83
C ARG A 34 6.22 -4.47 22.76
N ARG A 35 7.12 -3.63 23.27
CA ARG A 35 7.00 -2.18 23.16
C ARG A 35 7.06 -1.73 21.70
N LEU A 36 8.04 -2.24 20.95
CA LEU A 36 8.20 -1.94 19.52
C LEU A 36 6.98 -2.36 18.72
N HIS A 37 6.49 -3.60 18.93
CA HIS A 37 5.27 -4.09 18.28
C HIS A 37 4.07 -3.17 18.53
N LYS A 38 3.87 -2.76 19.79
CA LYS A 38 2.78 -1.84 20.15
C LYS A 38 2.94 -0.48 19.47
N ARG A 39 4.16 0.06 19.40
CA ARG A 39 4.43 1.32 18.69
C ARG A 39 4.12 1.20 17.19
N LYS A 40 4.51 0.09 16.55
CA LYS A 40 4.19 -0.21 15.14
C LYS A 40 2.68 -0.32 14.94
N GLU A 41 1.98 -1.06 15.78
CA GLU A 41 0.51 -1.17 15.73
C GLU A 41 -0.20 0.19 15.84
N GLU A 42 0.21 1.02 16.80
CA GLU A 42 -0.32 2.38 16.96
C GLU A 42 -0.01 3.26 15.76
N TRP A 43 1.20 3.14 15.19
CA TRP A 43 1.60 3.86 14.00
C TRP A 43 0.78 3.44 12.78
N PHE A 44 0.63 2.13 12.53
CA PHE A 44 -0.14 1.60 11.41
C PHE A 44 -1.62 2.02 11.47
N ALA A 45 -2.22 2.03 12.68
CA ALA A 45 -3.60 2.47 12.86
C ALA A 45 -3.78 3.96 12.52
N ASP A 46 -2.85 4.81 12.94
CA ASP A 46 -2.89 6.25 12.67
C ASP A 46 -2.57 6.54 11.19
N ALA A 47 -1.57 5.86 10.61
CA ALA A 47 -1.19 5.94 9.20
C ALA A 47 -2.35 5.55 8.29
N PHE A 48 -3.00 4.40 8.55
CA PHE A 48 -4.19 3.98 7.82
C PHE A 48 -5.29 5.05 7.90
N SER A 49 -5.57 5.58 9.10
CA SER A 49 -6.60 6.61 9.31
C SER A 49 -6.30 7.88 8.50
N VAL A 50 -5.03 8.31 8.44
CA VAL A 50 -4.59 9.44 7.63
C VAL A 50 -4.81 9.14 6.15
N LEU A 51 -4.24 8.04 5.64
CA LEU A 51 -4.28 7.71 4.22
C LEU A 51 -5.72 7.53 3.70
N ILE A 52 -6.57 6.80 4.42
CA ILE A 52 -7.95 6.55 3.99
C ILE A 52 -8.81 7.83 4.02
N SER A 53 -8.45 8.80 4.87
CA SER A 53 -9.18 10.08 5.00
C SER A 53 -8.77 11.12 3.96
N LEU A 54 -7.68 10.91 3.21
CA LEU A 54 -7.25 11.84 2.18
C LEU A 54 -8.34 12.04 1.12
N PRO A 55 -8.55 13.26 0.59
CA PRO A 55 -9.39 13.50 -0.57
C PRO A 55 -9.03 12.59 -1.75
N LYS A 56 -9.98 12.27 -2.63
CA LYS A 56 -9.74 11.37 -3.77
C LYS A 56 -8.75 11.94 -4.78
N GLU A 57 -8.67 13.27 -4.84
CA GLU A 57 -7.73 14.02 -5.69
C GLU A 57 -6.30 13.93 -5.15
N ASN A 58 -6.12 13.59 -3.88
CA ASN A 58 -4.83 13.41 -3.24
C ASN A 58 -4.47 11.93 -3.23
N HIS A 59 -3.85 11.47 -4.32
CA HIS A 59 -3.44 10.08 -4.43
C HIS A 59 -2.42 9.71 -3.36
N ILE A 60 -2.59 8.54 -2.75
CA ILE A 60 -1.75 8.04 -1.67
C ILE A 60 -0.31 7.88 -2.15
N TRP A 61 -0.11 7.19 -3.27
CA TRP A 61 1.22 6.93 -3.82
C TRP A 61 1.92 8.20 -4.34
N CYS A 62 1.20 9.20 -4.83
CA CYS A 62 1.82 10.45 -5.27
C CYS A 62 2.22 11.35 -4.10
N GLY A 63 1.35 11.48 -3.10
CA GLY A 63 1.48 12.50 -2.06
C GLY A 63 2.02 12.01 -0.71
N SER A 64 1.85 10.72 -0.42
CA SER A 64 2.12 10.12 0.90
C SER A 64 2.82 8.75 0.78
N TRP A 65 3.67 8.58 -0.24
CA TRP A 65 4.42 7.33 -0.47
C TRP A 65 5.32 6.95 0.71
N ASP A 66 5.83 7.95 1.44
CA ASP A 66 6.65 7.83 2.65
C ASP A 66 5.88 7.29 3.86
N ILE A 67 4.55 7.37 3.84
CA ILE A 67 3.68 6.69 4.81
C ILE A 67 3.21 5.35 4.24
N MET A 68 2.83 5.33 2.97
CA MET A 68 2.29 4.13 2.32
C MET A 68 3.32 3.00 2.24
N GLY A 69 4.58 3.33 1.96
CA GLY A 69 5.70 2.40 1.89
C GLY A 69 5.79 1.54 3.15
N PRO A 70 6.11 2.12 4.32
CA PRO A 70 6.13 1.38 5.58
C PRO A 70 4.82 0.66 5.93
N LEU A 71 3.67 1.24 5.56
CA LEU A 71 2.37 0.62 5.82
C LEU A 71 2.18 -0.68 5.02
N LEU A 72 2.93 -0.92 3.94
CA LEU A 72 2.91 -2.20 3.22
C LEU A 72 3.28 -3.38 4.11
N GLU A 73 4.07 -3.20 5.18
CA GLU A 73 4.34 -4.27 6.14
C GLU A 73 3.05 -4.91 6.69
N THR A 74 1.97 -4.15 6.80
CA THR A 74 0.70 -4.69 7.30
C THR A 74 0.08 -5.73 6.37
N PHE A 75 0.46 -5.77 5.09
CA PHE A 75 -0.09 -6.68 4.08
C PHE A 75 0.32 -8.13 4.29
N TYR A 76 1.32 -8.45 5.14
CA TYR A 76 1.49 -9.83 5.65
C TYR A 76 0.20 -10.41 6.24
N ASN A 77 -0.71 -9.55 6.69
CA ASN A 77 -1.97 -9.94 7.31
C ASN A 77 -3.18 -9.80 6.37
N TYR A 78 -2.99 -9.47 5.08
CA TYR A 78 -4.09 -9.19 4.16
C TYR A 78 -5.11 -10.35 4.09
N PHE A 79 -4.62 -11.58 3.90
CA PHE A 79 -5.46 -12.77 3.83
C PHE A 79 -5.87 -13.35 5.20
N LYS A 80 -5.53 -12.67 6.32
CA LYS A 80 -5.98 -13.10 7.66
C LYS A 80 -7.36 -12.57 8.01
N ASP A 81 -7.86 -11.55 7.29
CA ASP A 81 -9.20 -10.99 7.46
C ASP A 81 -9.97 -11.03 6.13
N ASP A 82 -10.92 -11.96 6.04
CA ASP A 82 -11.73 -12.18 4.84
C ASP A 82 -12.89 -11.20 4.67
N ARG A 83 -13.11 -10.30 5.64
CA ARG A 83 -14.20 -9.33 5.54
C ARG A 83 -13.88 -8.27 4.50
N ASN A 84 -14.81 -8.01 3.58
CA ASN A 84 -14.64 -7.03 2.51
C ASN A 84 -14.43 -5.58 3.00
N ASP A 85 -14.86 -5.28 4.22
CA ASP A 85 -14.68 -3.98 4.88
C ASP A 85 -13.44 -3.94 5.80
N SER A 86 -12.54 -4.94 5.71
CA SER A 86 -11.29 -4.91 6.45
C SER A 86 -10.44 -3.70 6.01
N PRO A 87 -9.69 -3.07 6.94
CA PRO A 87 -8.87 -1.90 6.63
C PRO A 87 -7.95 -2.11 5.42
N LEU A 88 -7.27 -3.25 5.34
CA LEU A 88 -6.35 -3.53 4.25
C LEU A 88 -7.04 -3.66 2.89
N ARG A 89 -8.24 -4.26 2.84
CA ARG A 89 -9.03 -4.35 1.60
C ARG A 89 -9.56 -2.98 1.16
N LEU A 90 -9.98 -2.15 2.10
CA LEU A 90 -10.40 -0.77 1.81
C LEU A 90 -9.24 0.07 1.27
N LEU A 91 -8.06 -0.03 1.89
CA LEU A 91 -6.85 0.65 1.41
C LEU A 91 -6.43 0.13 0.03
N TRP A 92 -6.37 -1.19 -0.13
CA TRP A 92 -6.00 -1.84 -1.39
C TRP A 92 -6.93 -1.42 -2.53
N LYS A 93 -8.25 -1.43 -2.29
CA LYS A 93 -9.24 -0.95 -3.25
C LYS A 93 -8.97 0.50 -3.64
N ARG A 94 -8.73 1.38 -2.67
CA ARG A 94 -8.45 2.79 -2.92
C ARG A 94 -7.21 2.98 -3.79
N ILE A 95 -6.07 2.41 -3.41
CA ILE A 95 -4.83 2.58 -4.19
C ILE A 95 -4.92 1.92 -5.56
N SER A 96 -5.69 0.83 -5.69
CA SER A 96 -6.00 0.21 -6.98
C SER A 96 -6.77 1.15 -7.90
N GLU A 97 -7.81 1.82 -7.39
CA GLU A 97 -8.58 2.81 -8.14
C GLU A 97 -7.70 4.01 -8.58
N GLU A 98 -6.77 4.44 -7.72
CA GLU A 98 -5.82 5.52 -8.05
C GLU A 98 -4.83 5.09 -9.14
N MET A 99 -4.26 3.88 -9.07
CA MET A 99 -3.31 3.35 -10.05
C MET A 99 -3.91 3.17 -11.45
N ARG A 100 -5.20 2.80 -11.54
CA ARG A 100 -5.92 2.71 -12.82
C ARG A 100 -5.86 4.00 -13.65
N HIS A 101 -5.79 5.16 -12.99
CA HIS A 101 -5.87 6.47 -13.64
C HIS A 101 -4.59 7.29 -13.50
N CYS A 102 -3.57 6.79 -12.81
CA CYS A 102 -2.36 7.55 -12.51
C CYS A 102 -1.09 6.71 -12.63
N ILE A 103 -0.37 6.92 -13.73
CA ILE A 103 0.94 6.30 -13.99
C ILE A 103 1.97 6.56 -12.88
N GLN A 104 1.93 7.73 -12.23
CA GLN A 104 2.83 8.03 -11.12
C GLN A 104 2.54 7.13 -9.92
N CYS A 105 1.27 6.81 -9.64
CA CYS A 105 0.93 5.86 -8.58
C CYS A 105 1.51 4.46 -8.89
N VAL A 106 1.39 4.01 -10.14
CA VAL A 106 1.99 2.73 -10.60
C VAL A 106 3.50 2.74 -10.39
N SER A 107 4.18 3.78 -10.84
CA SER A 107 5.64 3.90 -10.70
C SER A 107 6.08 3.87 -9.24
N GLN A 108 5.40 4.61 -8.36
CA GLN A 108 5.75 4.67 -6.94
C GLN A 108 5.47 3.35 -6.22
N HIS A 109 4.39 2.65 -6.58
CA HIS A 109 4.06 1.32 -6.07
C HIS A 109 5.13 0.30 -6.43
N HIS A 110 5.56 0.27 -7.69
CA HIS A 110 6.65 -0.61 -8.13
C HIS A 110 7.99 -0.24 -7.46
N GLN A 111 8.29 1.06 -7.34
CA GLN A 111 9.51 1.50 -6.66
C GLN A 111 9.53 1.09 -5.18
N ALA A 112 8.39 1.14 -4.50
CA ALA A 112 8.29 0.67 -3.11
C ALA A 112 8.54 -0.85 -3.02
N GLN A 113 8.00 -1.66 -3.93
CA GLN A 113 8.28 -3.10 -3.96
C GLN A 113 9.75 -3.41 -4.28
N GLU A 114 10.37 -2.65 -5.19
CA GLU A 114 11.79 -2.79 -5.53
C GLU A 114 12.70 -2.42 -4.34
N MET A 115 12.36 -1.36 -3.60
CA MET A 115 13.04 -1.00 -2.36
C MET A 115 12.98 -2.17 -1.37
N TYR A 116 11.80 -2.74 -1.12
CA TYR A 116 11.67 -3.90 -0.23
C TYR A 116 12.52 -5.10 -0.68
N SER A 117 12.62 -5.34 -1.99
CA SER A 117 13.44 -6.43 -2.53
C SER A 117 14.94 -6.17 -2.45
N THR A 118 15.39 -4.91 -2.37
CA THR A 118 16.81 -4.55 -2.38
C THR A 118 17.36 -4.24 -1.00
N GLU A 119 16.53 -3.71 -0.09
CA GLU A 119 16.96 -3.27 1.25
C GLU A 119 16.81 -4.35 2.33
N TYR A 120 15.97 -5.38 2.11
CA TYR A 120 15.72 -6.42 3.10
C TYR A 120 16.16 -7.81 2.64
N GLU A 121 16.50 -8.67 3.60
CA GLU A 121 16.83 -10.06 3.31
C GLU A 121 15.60 -10.82 2.78
N LEU A 122 15.77 -11.50 1.64
CA LEU A 122 14.70 -12.22 0.94
C LEU A 122 13.98 -13.26 1.81
N CYS A 123 14.67 -13.90 2.75
CA CYS A 123 14.07 -14.88 3.66
C CYS A 123 13.04 -14.26 4.60
N THR A 124 13.20 -12.98 4.93
CA THR A 124 12.31 -12.21 5.81
C THR A 124 11.22 -11.54 4.99
N ILE A 125 11.59 -10.85 3.90
CA ILE A 125 10.66 -10.03 3.11
C ILE A 125 9.88 -10.80 2.05
N GLY A 126 10.37 -11.99 1.65
CA GLY A 126 9.77 -12.82 0.61
C GLY A 126 8.26 -13.06 0.76
N PRO A 127 7.75 -13.44 1.95
CA PRO A 127 6.32 -13.68 2.10
C PRO A 127 5.46 -12.41 1.95
N LEU A 128 5.99 -11.21 2.22
CA LEU A 128 5.27 -9.96 1.93
C LEU A 128 5.22 -9.73 0.42
N LEU A 129 6.36 -9.85 -0.26
CA LEU A 129 6.44 -9.69 -1.71
C LEU A 129 5.53 -10.67 -2.45
N ASP A 130 5.41 -11.90 -1.97
CA ASP A 130 4.48 -12.89 -2.53
C ASP A 130 3.01 -12.48 -2.36
N VAL A 131 2.65 -11.90 -1.21
CA VAL A 131 1.31 -11.34 -1.00
C VAL A 131 1.05 -10.16 -1.94
N LEU A 132 1.96 -9.19 -2.00
CA LEU A 132 1.81 -8.01 -2.86
C LEU A 132 1.69 -8.40 -4.34
N ARG A 133 2.54 -9.32 -4.80
CA ARG A 133 2.48 -9.88 -6.16
C ARG A 133 1.14 -10.52 -6.46
N SER A 134 0.63 -11.34 -5.54
CA SER A 134 -0.69 -12.00 -5.70
C SER A 134 -1.82 -10.97 -5.82
N LEU A 135 -1.75 -9.89 -5.05
CA LEU A 135 -2.73 -8.81 -5.08
C LEU A 135 -2.63 -7.99 -6.37
N ASP A 136 -1.42 -7.72 -6.85
CA ASP A 136 -1.19 -7.04 -8.12
C ASP A 136 -1.70 -7.88 -9.29
N GLU A 137 -1.39 -9.18 -9.32
CA GLU A 137 -1.92 -10.11 -10.33
C GLU A 137 -3.45 -10.09 -10.36
N GLU A 138 -4.12 -10.15 -9.19
CA GLU A 138 -5.58 -10.06 -9.09
C GLU A 138 -6.08 -8.71 -9.64
N ARG A 139 -5.48 -7.60 -9.20
CA ARG A 139 -5.86 -6.23 -9.57
C ARG A 139 -5.72 -5.98 -11.08
N VAL A 140 -4.56 -6.31 -11.64
CA VAL A 140 -4.22 -6.16 -13.07
C VAL A 140 -5.12 -7.06 -13.91
N THR A 141 -5.30 -8.32 -13.52
CA THR A 141 -6.17 -9.26 -14.23
C THR A 141 -7.62 -8.78 -14.25
N GLN A 142 -8.12 -8.29 -13.13
CA GLN A 142 -9.48 -7.76 -13.04
C GLN A 142 -9.65 -6.50 -13.92
N HIS A 143 -8.66 -5.60 -13.93
CA HIS A 143 -8.68 -4.43 -14.80
C HIS A 143 -8.66 -4.79 -16.29
N LEU A 144 -7.81 -5.76 -16.69
CA LEU A 144 -7.79 -6.31 -18.05
C LEU A 144 -9.14 -6.90 -18.47
N ARG A 145 -9.80 -7.64 -17.57
CA ARG A 145 -11.14 -8.21 -17.83
C ARG A 145 -12.17 -7.12 -18.06
N GLU A 146 -12.19 -6.09 -17.22
CA GLU A 146 -13.13 -4.97 -17.34
C GLU A 146 -12.97 -4.22 -18.68
N ILE A 147 -11.74 -3.90 -19.09
CA ILE A 147 -11.48 -3.26 -20.39
C ILE A 147 -11.91 -4.18 -21.54
N ASN A 148 -11.56 -5.46 -21.49
CA ASN A 148 -11.95 -6.42 -22.51
C ASN A 148 -13.47 -6.58 -22.62
N GLU A 149 -14.20 -6.58 -21.49
CA GLU A 149 -15.66 -6.61 -21.49
C GLU A 149 -16.25 -5.38 -22.18
N ARG A 150 -15.72 -4.17 -21.89
CA ARG A 150 -16.15 -2.94 -22.57
C ARG A 150 -15.88 -2.99 -24.09
N LEU A 151 -14.72 -3.51 -24.49
CA LEU A 151 -14.37 -3.72 -25.91
C LEU A 151 -15.34 -4.68 -26.60
N VAL A 152 -15.63 -5.83 -25.99
CA VAL A 152 -16.58 -6.84 -26.54
C VAL A 152 -17.98 -6.27 -26.68
N ARG A 153 -18.42 -5.43 -25.72
CA ARG A 153 -19.73 -4.77 -25.75
C ARG A 153 -19.79 -3.55 -26.68
N GLN A 154 -18.66 -3.17 -27.30
CA GLN A 154 -18.53 -1.95 -28.10
C GLN A 154 -18.85 -0.66 -27.29
N GLU A 155 -18.61 -0.72 -25.97
CA GLU A 155 -18.79 0.39 -25.03
C GLU A 155 -17.48 1.17 -24.80
N TYR A 156 -16.37 0.69 -25.36
CA TYR A 156 -15.06 1.35 -25.27
C TYR A 156 -15.03 2.67 -26.04
N ASP A 157 -14.66 3.75 -25.35
CA ASP A 157 -14.44 5.07 -25.93
C ASP A 157 -12.94 5.40 -25.91
N PRO A 158 -12.25 5.40 -27.07
CA PRO A 158 -10.82 5.74 -27.14
C PRO A 158 -10.47 7.13 -26.59
N VAL A 159 -11.41 8.07 -26.55
CA VAL A 159 -11.15 9.42 -26.01
C VAL A 159 -11.06 9.38 -24.48
N CYS A 160 -11.87 8.54 -23.83
CA CYS A 160 -11.93 8.43 -22.37
C CYS A 160 -11.05 7.31 -21.83
N ASP A 161 -11.03 6.15 -22.48
CA ASP A 161 -10.49 4.89 -21.93
C ASP A 161 -9.02 4.66 -22.28
N ASN A 162 -8.46 5.35 -23.28
CA ASN A 162 -7.07 5.16 -23.69
C ASN A 162 -6.08 5.43 -22.55
N ALA A 163 -6.40 6.36 -21.65
CA ALA A 163 -5.55 6.66 -20.49
C ALA A 163 -5.45 5.47 -19.52
N GLU A 164 -6.57 4.78 -19.27
CA GLU A 164 -6.60 3.56 -18.43
C GLU A 164 -5.78 2.43 -19.07
N VAL A 165 -5.88 2.26 -20.40
CA VAL A 165 -5.09 1.26 -21.14
C VAL A 165 -3.60 1.56 -21.06
N VAL A 166 -3.20 2.83 -21.23
CA VAL A 166 -1.79 3.22 -21.09
C VAL A 166 -1.29 2.93 -19.69
N ASN A 167 -2.04 3.28 -18.64
CA ASN A 167 -1.62 2.99 -17.26
C ASN A 167 -1.46 1.48 -17.04
N LEU A 168 -2.38 0.67 -17.56
CA LEU A 168 -2.31 -0.79 -17.46
C LEU A 168 -1.07 -1.37 -18.16
N MET A 169 -0.64 -0.78 -19.28
CA MET A 169 0.61 -1.19 -19.96
C MET A 169 1.87 -0.91 -19.13
N TYR A 170 1.82 -0.04 -18.12
CA TYR A 170 2.92 0.17 -17.17
C TYR A 170 2.88 -0.80 -15.98
N GLU A 171 1.80 -1.56 -15.84
CA GLU A 171 1.60 -2.55 -14.77
C GLU A 171 1.91 -4.00 -15.21
N VAL A 172 2.04 -4.24 -16.51
CA VAL A 172 2.30 -5.55 -17.16
C VAL A 172 3.72 -5.59 -17.69
#